data_AF-A0A5R9RCB2-F1
#
_entry.id   AF-A0A5R9RCB2-F1
#
_cell.length_a   1.000
_cell.length_b   1.000
_cell.length_c   1.000
_cell.angle_alpha   90.00
_cell.angle_beta   90.00
_cell.angle_gamma   90.00
#
_symmetry.space_group_name_H-M   'P 1'
#
loop_
_entity.id
_entity.type
_entity.pdbx_description
1 polymer ?
#
loop_
_entity_poly.entity_id
_entity_poly.type
_entity_poly.pdbx_seq_one_letter_code
_entity_poly.pdbx_strand_id
1 'polypeptide(L)'
;MEERDDWRGWLPIRVFADGDDWRVDWCWFGDTPLGEPFFSDSVRRALRLPFNQAMRRDSSLGALSQWREASPGVAPGLFIHHASRCGSTLLAQLLASDVRNIVLSEAPALDTLLREELPASVRSEGLRGLLNAYGQRLRGVEQALVVKLDAWNVHQASRLHRLYPATPSLFVYRDPLEILVSHLRQPGMHMVPGLLGASTPEPPGSLAGMDRMAQRIGEILQGGLSLCREWGALPVNYSELPGAAWQRLAPLLRVDEADRPRLQAVAGTDAKQPGMPFSPDGERKRAEADETARAAVERWAREPYETLEALRLA
;
A
#
# COMPACT_ATOMS: atom_id res chain seq x y z
N MET A 1 -20.85 -23.00 25.33
CA MET A 1 -20.03 -21.78 25.28
C MET A 1 -19.07 -22.02 24.13
N GLU A 2 -19.41 -21.55 22.92
CA GLU A 2 -18.47 -21.67 21.79
C GLU A 2 -17.18 -20.93 22.19
N GLU A 3 -16.05 -21.64 22.20
CA GLU A 3 -14.75 -21.01 22.31
C GLU A 3 -14.61 -20.01 21.17
N ARG A 4 -14.73 -18.72 21.49
CA ARG A 4 -14.40 -17.67 20.53
C ARG A 4 -12.89 -17.74 20.33
N ASP A 5 -12.47 -17.99 19.10
CA ASP A 5 -11.06 -17.99 18.74
C ASP A 5 -10.38 -16.69 19.16
N ASP A 6 -9.34 -16.77 20.01
CA ASP A 6 -8.48 -15.64 20.35
C ASP A 6 -7.43 -15.46 19.24
N TRP A 7 -7.46 -14.32 18.56
CA TRP A 7 -6.53 -13.98 17.49
C TRP A 7 -5.48 -12.95 17.91
N ARG A 8 -5.30 -12.71 19.21
CA ARG A 8 -4.28 -11.77 19.70
C ARG A 8 -2.89 -12.20 19.26
N GLY A 9 -2.17 -11.29 18.61
CA GLY A 9 -0.83 -11.56 18.08
C GLY A 9 -0.81 -12.41 16.80
N TRP A 10 -1.97 -12.80 16.27
CA TRP A 10 -2.10 -13.42 14.95
C TRP A 10 -2.52 -12.35 13.94
N LEU A 11 -1.82 -12.28 12.81
CA LEU A 11 -2.17 -11.39 11.70
C LEU A 11 -2.58 -12.22 10.47
N PRO A 12 -3.62 -11.79 9.74
CA PRO A 12 -3.96 -12.39 8.45
C PRO A 12 -2.80 -12.22 7.48
N ILE A 13 -2.41 -13.30 6.80
CA ILE A 13 -1.34 -13.26 5.80
C ILE A 13 -1.84 -13.55 4.38
N ARG A 14 -3.01 -14.18 4.26
CA ARG A 14 -3.64 -14.52 2.99
C ARG A 14 -5.14 -14.66 3.16
N VAL A 15 -5.88 -14.21 2.15
CA VAL A 15 -7.31 -14.51 1.98
C VAL A 15 -7.43 -15.29 0.67
N PHE A 16 -8.19 -16.37 0.67
CA PHE A 16 -8.32 -17.25 -0.49
C PHE A 16 -9.69 -17.91 -0.55
N ALA A 17 -10.14 -18.21 -1.77
CA ALA A 17 -11.34 -19.00 -2.00
C ALA A 17 -11.05 -20.49 -1.70
N ASP A 18 -12.02 -21.15 -1.07
CA ASP A 18 -12.04 -22.58 -0.80
C ASP A 18 -13.43 -23.12 -1.14
N GLY A 19 -13.58 -23.63 -2.37
CA GLY A 19 -14.91 -23.87 -2.95
C GLY A 19 -15.70 -22.58 -3.12
N ASP A 20 -16.93 -22.55 -2.61
CA ASP A 20 -17.80 -21.37 -2.59
C ASP A 20 -17.54 -20.44 -1.39
N ASP A 21 -16.67 -20.86 -0.46
CA ASP A 21 -16.35 -20.13 0.77
C ASP A 21 -15.04 -19.34 0.67
N TRP A 22 -14.84 -18.43 1.62
CA TRP A 22 -13.62 -17.63 1.75
C TRP A 22 -12.95 -17.87 3.10
N ARG A 23 -11.63 -18.08 3.05
CA ARG A 23 -10.81 -18.40 4.21
C ARG A 23 -9.71 -17.39 4.42
N VAL A 24 -9.27 -17.31 5.68
CA VAL A 24 -8.19 -16.43 6.14
C VAL A 24 -7.10 -17.29 6.72
N ASP A 25 -5.89 -17.19 6.18
CA ASP A 25 -4.67 -17.81 6.70
C ASP A 25 -4.02 -16.85 7.70
N TRP A 26 -3.65 -17.33 8.88
CA TRP A 26 -3.10 -16.52 9.96
C TRP A 26 -1.68 -16.95 10.31
N CYS A 27 -0.84 -15.96 10.61
CA CYS A 27 0.52 -16.17 11.11
C CYS A 27 0.69 -15.47 12.45
N TRP A 28 1.39 -16.10 13.38
CA TRP A 28 1.66 -15.52 14.69
C TRP A 28 2.85 -14.57 14.62
N PHE A 29 2.63 -13.31 15.00
CA PHE A 29 3.64 -12.26 15.12
C PHE A 29 3.99 -11.94 16.57
N GLY A 30 3.18 -12.39 17.54
CA GLY A 30 3.34 -12.03 18.94
C GLY A 30 3.22 -10.52 19.14
N ASP A 31 4.25 -9.90 19.69
CA ASP A 31 4.39 -8.45 19.86
C ASP A 31 5.36 -7.81 18.84
N THR A 32 5.79 -8.57 17.83
CA THR A 32 6.77 -8.10 16.84
C THR A 32 6.15 -6.99 15.97
N PRO A 33 6.74 -5.78 15.93
CA PRO A 33 6.23 -4.70 15.10
C PRO A 33 6.49 -4.96 13.62
N LEU A 34 5.61 -4.41 12.78
CA LEU A 34 5.80 -4.34 11.32
C LEU A 34 6.80 -3.22 11.01
N GLY A 35 8.04 -3.60 10.68
CA GLY A 35 9.11 -2.65 10.37
C GLY A 35 9.65 -2.76 8.94
N GLU A 36 9.39 -3.87 8.26
CA GLU A 36 9.88 -4.13 6.92
C GLU A 36 9.22 -3.24 5.86
N PRO A 37 9.90 -2.99 4.72
CA PRO A 37 9.35 -2.20 3.63
C PRO A 37 8.03 -2.73 3.03
N PHE A 38 7.80 -4.04 3.13
CA PHE A 38 6.62 -4.74 2.64
C PHE A 38 6.14 -5.76 3.68
N PHE A 39 4.83 -5.91 3.82
CA PHE A 39 4.24 -6.87 4.75
C PHE A 39 4.65 -8.31 4.43
N SER A 40 4.84 -8.64 3.15
CA SER A 40 5.32 -9.96 2.75
C SER A 40 6.71 -10.31 3.31
N ASP A 41 7.59 -9.32 3.55
CA ASP A 41 8.89 -9.54 4.18
C ASP A 41 8.73 -9.81 5.68
N SER A 42 7.83 -9.08 6.36
CA SER A 42 7.44 -9.36 7.74
C SER A 42 6.87 -10.78 7.90
N VAL A 43 6.00 -11.21 6.96
CA VAL A 43 5.45 -12.57 6.91
C VAL A 43 6.55 -13.61 6.71
N ARG A 44 7.47 -13.40 5.75
CA ARG A 44 8.61 -14.30 5.51
C ARG A 44 9.47 -14.46 6.76
N ARG A 45 9.69 -13.39 7.53
CA ARG A 45 10.41 -13.44 8.80
C ARG A 45 9.62 -14.22 9.86
N ALA A 46 8.34 -13.91 10.03
CA ALA A 46 7.48 -14.58 11.01
C ALA A 46 7.35 -16.10 10.75
N LEU A 47 7.19 -16.51 9.48
CA LEU A 47 7.08 -17.93 9.10
C LEU A 47 8.36 -18.75 9.38
N ARG A 48 9.51 -18.09 9.62
CA ARG A 48 10.75 -18.78 10.03
C ARG A 48 10.77 -19.14 11.51
N LEU A 49 9.86 -18.60 12.33
CA LEU A 49 9.78 -18.93 13.75
C LEU A 49 9.33 -20.39 13.93
N PRO A 50 9.95 -21.18 14.83
CA PRO A 50 9.55 -22.56 15.08
C PRO A 50 8.06 -22.71 15.41
N PHE A 51 7.50 -21.73 16.14
CA PHE A 51 6.08 -21.70 16.47
C PHE A 51 5.18 -21.72 15.23
N ASN A 52 5.46 -20.89 14.22
CA ASN A 52 4.67 -20.82 12.98
C ASN A 52 4.89 -22.03 12.05
N GLN A 53 5.96 -22.79 12.25
CA GLN A 53 6.17 -24.04 11.52
C GLN A 53 5.33 -25.17 12.11
N ALA A 54 5.16 -25.19 13.44
CA ALA A 54 4.39 -26.19 14.16
C ALA A 54 2.89 -25.87 14.24
N MET A 55 2.55 -24.59 14.40
CA MET A 55 1.19 -24.11 14.57
C MET A 55 0.76 -23.30 13.35
N ARG A 56 -0.25 -23.81 12.66
CA ARG A 56 -0.95 -23.09 11.59
C ARG A 56 -2.39 -22.89 12.02
N ARG A 57 -2.93 -21.71 11.73
CA ARG A 57 -4.33 -21.41 11.95
C ARG A 57 -4.91 -20.76 10.72
N ASP A 58 -6.10 -21.19 10.40
CA ASP A 58 -6.94 -20.57 9.40
C ASP A 58 -8.37 -20.47 9.94
N SER A 59 -9.17 -19.62 9.32
CA SER A 59 -10.53 -19.37 9.75
C SER A 59 -11.43 -19.11 8.55
N SER A 60 -12.75 -19.13 8.76
CA SER A 60 -13.66 -18.52 7.80
C SER A 60 -13.45 -17.00 7.76
N LEU A 61 -13.87 -16.36 6.67
CA LEU A 61 -13.86 -14.89 6.57
C LEU A 61 -14.71 -14.24 7.68
N GLY A 62 -15.79 -14.90 8.12
CA GLY A 62 -16.67 -14.43 9.19
C GLY A 62 -15.99 -14.30 10.56
N ALA A 63 -14.91 -15.06 10.82
CA ALA A 63 -14.15 -14.95 12.05
C ALA A 63 -13.52 -13.56 12.25
N LEU A 64 -13.23 -12.83 11.16
CA LEU A 64 -12.73 -11.45 11.23
C LEU A 64 -13.75 -10.50 11.89
N SER A 65 -15.04 -10.68 11.61
CA SER A 65 -16.11 -9.87 12.22
C SER A 65 -16.26 -10.19 13.71
N GLN A 66 -16.21 -11.48 14.07
CA GLN A 66 -16.27 -11.92 15.47
C GLN A 66 -15.06 -11.39 16.26
N TRP A 67 -13.86 -11.43 15.65
CA TRP A 67 -12.65 -10.88 16.26
C TRP A 67 -12.74 -9.36 16.47
N ARG A 68 -13.28 -8.63 15.49
CA ARG A 68 -13.53 -7.18 15.60
C ARG A 68 -14.42 -6.83 16.79
N GLU A 69 -15.46 -7.61 17.04
CA GLU A 69 -16.36 -7.41 18.18
C GLU A 69 -15.68 -7.74 19.52
N ALA A 70 -14.88 -8.80 19.56
CA ALA A 70 -14.20 -9.24 20.78
C ALA A 70 -12.98 -8.38 21.15
N SER A 71 -12.23 -7.89 20.16
CA SER A 71 -11.01 -7.10 20.35
C SER A 71 -10.92 -5.97 19.30
N PRO A 72 -11.57 -4.83 19.56
CA PRO A 72 -11.47 -3.65 18.69
C PRO A 72 -10.04 -3.12 18.58
N GLY A 73 -9.52 -3.09 17.36
CA GLY A 73 -8.23 -2.55 16.99
C GLY A 73 -8.23 -1.02 16.82
N VAL A 74 -7.07 -0.49 16.47
CA VAL A 74 -6.90 0.87 15.99
C VAL A 74 -7.50 0.98 14.58
N ALA A 75 -8.40 1.93 14.37
CA ALA A 75 -8.96 2.18 13.05
C ALA A 75 -7.89 2.76 12.09
N PRO A 76 -8.04 2.58 10.75
CA PRO A 76 -7.20 3.24 9.77
C PRO A 76 -7.13 4.75 9.99
N GLY A 77 -5.93 5.26 10.25
CA GLY A 77 -5.63 6.67 10.45
C GLY A 77 -5.10 7.36 9.21
N LEU A 78 -4.62 6.59 8.22
CA LEU A 78 -4.10 7.11 6.95
C LEU A 78 -4.11 6.02 5.88
N PHE A 79 -4.60 6.33 4.67
CA PHE A 79 -4.34 5.52 3.49
C PHE A 79 -3.27 6.17 2.60
N ILE A 80 -2.31 5.37 2.13
CA ILE A 80 -1.28 5.79 1.18
C ILE A 80 -1.50 5.03 -0.12
N HIS A 81 -2.14 5.71 -1.08
CA HIS A 81 -2.21 5.29 -2.47
C HIS A 81 -1.00 5.82 -3.23
N HIS A 82 -0.61 5.19 -4.34
CA HIS A 82 0.59 5.62 -5.05
C HIS A 82 0.69 5.15 -6.49
N ALA A 83 1.49 5.85 -7.29
CA ALA A 83 1.69 5.59 -8.72
C ALA A 83 2.75 4.51 -9.06
N SER A 84 3.14 3.66 -8.10
CA SER A 84 4.33 2.78 -8.17
C SER A 84 5.67 3.56 -8.30
N ARG A 85 6.77 2.99 -7.77
CA ARG A 85 8.16 3.52 -7.89
C ARG A 85 8.34 5.04 -7.60
N CYS A 86 7.49 5.61 -6.76
CA CYS A 86 7.37 7.06 -6.52
C CYS A 86 7.73 7.49 -5.09
N GLY A 87 8.40 6.63 -4.31
CA GLY A 87 8.78 6.96 -2.92
C GLY A 87 7.73 6.68 -1.86
N SER A 88 6.61 6.03 -2.18
CA SER A 88 5.62 5.60 -1.17
C SER A 88 6.21 4.69 -0.08
N THR A 89 7.19 3.84 -0.41
CA THR A 89 7.94 3.05 0.59
C THR A 89 8.77 3.93 1.54
N LEU A 90 9.39 5.01 1.05
CA LEU A 90 10.12 5.95 1.91
C LEU A 90 9.17 6.58 2.92
N LEU A 91 8.01 7.06 2.47
CA LEU A 91 7.00 7.63 3.36
C LEU A 91 6.51 6.61 4.40
N ALA A 92 6.25 5.36 3.99
CA ALA A 92 5.86 4.30 4.92
C ALA A 92 6.95 4.02 5.97
N GLN A 93 8.22 3.98 5.57
CA GLN A 93 9.34 3.74 6.48
C GLN A 93 9.58 4.91 7.45
N LEU A 94 9.41 6.16 6.99
CA LEU A 94 9.40 7.33 7.88
C LEU A 94 8.36 7.19 8.97
N LEU A 95 7.13 6.80 8.60
CA LEU A 95 6.03 6.58 9.55
C LEU A 95 6.25 5.37 10.46
N ALA A 96 6.85 4.29 9.94
CA ALA A 96 7.11 3.06 10.70
C ALA A 96 8.19 3.24 11.77
N SER A 97 9.05 4.26 11.63
CA SER A 97 10.04 4.58 12.66
C SER A 97 9.47 5.24 13.92
N ASP A 98 8.17 5.57 13.93
CA ASP A 98 7.43 5.91 15.15
C ASP A 98 6.68 4.69 15.67
N VAL A 99 6.99 4.25 16.89
CA VAL A 99 6.38 3.09 17.53
C VAL A 99 4.86 3.24 17.76
N ARG A 100 4.31 4.46 17.71
CA ARG A 100 2.87 4.70 17.81
C ARG A 100 2.12 4.31 16.53
N ASN A 101 2.81 4.14 15.41
CA ASN A 101 2.21 3.75 14.14
C ASN A 101 2.32 2.25 13.91
N ILE A 102 1.21 1.65 13.45
CA ILE A 102 1.22 0.36 12.76
C ILE A 102 1.25 0.67 11.27
N VAL A 103 2.33 0.35 10.57
CA VAL A 103 2.44 0.60 9.14
C VAL A 103 2.29 -0.70 8.36
N LEU A 104 1.11 -0.89 7.78
CA LEU A 104 0.79 -2.01 6.92
C LEU A 104 1.11 -1.66 5.47
N SER A 105 2.11 -2.30 4.87
CA SER A 105 2.54 -2.02 3.49
C SER A 105 2.23 -3.18 2.54
N GLU A 106 1.33 -2.95 1.58
CA GLU A 106 1.05 -3.86 0.45
C GLU A 106 0.68 -5.27 0.94
N ALA A 107 -0.32 -5.36 1.83
CA ALA A 107 -0.72 -6.61 2.45
C ALA A 107 -1.56 -7.48 1.48
N PRO A 108 -1.12 -8.70 1.12
CA PRO A 108 -1.79 -9.51 0.09
C PRO A 108 -3.25 -9.84 0.41
N ALA A 109 -3.57 -10.15 1.67
CA ALA A 109 -4.96 -10.40 2.07
C ALA A 109 -5.88 -9.18 1.85
N LEU A 110 -5.35 -7.97 2.01
CA LEU A 110 -6.10 -6.74 1.76
C LEU A 110 -6.30 -6.52 0.26
N ASP A 111 -5.23 -6.69 -0.52
CA ASP A 111 -5.30 -6.63 -1.98
C ASP A 111 -6.34 -7.61 -2.55
N THR A 112 -6.34 -8.86 -2.08
CA THR A 112 -7.32 -9.88 -2.50
C THR A 112 -8.75 -9.39 -2.24
N LEU A 113 -9.10 -8.99 -1.01
CA LEU A 113 -10.47 -8.51 -0.72
C LEU A 113 -10.83 -7.23 -1.47
N LEU A 114 -9.84 -6.39 -1.79
CA LEU A 114 -10.05 -5.20 -2.58
C LEU A 114 -10.32 -5.50 -4.05
N ARG A 115 -9.75 -6.55 -4.63
CA ARG A 115 -9.90 -6.87 -6.07
C ARG A 115 -11.01 -7.87 -6.36
N GLU A 116 -11.19 -8.87 -5.51
CA GLU A 116 -12.09 -9.98 -5.78
C GLU A 116 -13.55 -9.55 -5.81
N GLU A 117 -14.33 -10.23 -6.65
CA GLU A 117 -15.76 -10.01 -6.76
C GLU A 117 -16.51 -10.87 -5.75
N LEU A 118 -16.94 -10.18 -4.70
CA LEU A 118 -17.66 -10.69 -3.55
C LEU A 118 -18.95 -9.89 -3.40
N PRO A 119 -20.03 -10.49 -2.83
CA PRO A 119 -21.17 -9.71 -2.39
C PRO A 119 -20.73 -8.51 -1.56
N ALA A 120 -21.28 -7.33 -1.85
CA ALA A 120 -20.76 -6.06 -1.29
C ALA A 120 -20.75 -6.03 0.25
N SER A 121 -21.73 -6.68 0.90
CA SER A 121 -21.79 -6.84 2.35
C SER A 121 -20.64 -7.70 2.89
N VAL A 122 -20.41 -8.88 2.29
CA VAL A 122 -19.33 -9.80 2.65
C VAL A 122 -17.97 -9.14 2.52
N ARG A 123 -17.73 -8.44 1.40
CA ARG A 123 -16.50 -7.69 1.16
C ARG A 123 -16.30 -6.56 2.17
N SER A 124 -17.36 -5.81 2.46
CA SER A 124 -17.29 -4.68 3.41
C SER A 124 -16.96 -5.16 4.83
N GLU A 125 -17.61 -6.23 5.29
CA GLU A 125 -17.33 -6.81 6.60
C GLU A 125 -15.94 -7.45 6.66
N GLY A 126 -15.54 -8.17 5.61
CA GLY A 126 -14.19 -8.70 5.47
C GLY A 126 -13.12 -7.62 5.54
N LEU A 127 -13.27 -6.50 4.80
CA LEU A 127 -12.35 -5.37 4.83
C LEU A 127 -12.27 -4.71 6.22
N ARG A 128 -13.42 -4.49 6.88
CA ARG A 128 -13.46 -3.93 8.24
C ARG A 128 -12.77 -4.85 9.24
N GLY A 129 -13.08 -6.14 9.21
CA GLY A 129 -12.50 -7.13 10.11
C GLY A 129 -11.01 -7.35 9.86
N LEU A 130 -10.58 -7.33 8.60
CA LEU A 130 -9.16 -7.43 8.21
C LEU A 130 -8.35 -6.23 8.72
N LEU A 131 -8.85 -5.00 8.48
CA LEU A 131 -8.20 -3.79 8.98
C LEU A 131 -8.21 -3.72 10.52
N ASN A 132 -9.26 -4.23 11.17
CA ASN A 132 -9.27 -4.39 12.63
C ASN A 132 -8.17 -5.35 13.10
N ALA A 133 -8.02 -6.50 12.43
CA ALA A 133 -7.01 -7.49 12.76
C ALA A 133 -5.58 -6.95 12.60
N TYR A 134 -5.34 -6.10 11.59
CA TYR A 134 -4.06 -5.39 11.45
C TYR A 134 -3.88 -4.26 12.46
N GLY A 135 -4.96 -3.64 12.93
CA GLY A 135 -4.95 -2.58 13.93
C GLY A 135 -4.73 -3.04 15.38
N GLN A 136 -4.36 -4.31 15.62
CA GLN A 136 -4.15 -4.81 16.98
C GLN A 136 -3.07 -4.00 17.72
N ARG A 137 -3.36 -3.61 18.97
CA ARG A 137 -2.40 -2.97 19.89
C ARG A 137 -1.50 -4.03 20.52
N LEU A 138 -0.52 -4.51 19.77
CA LEU A 138 0.33 -5.62 20.20
C LEU A 138 1.29 -5.22 21.33
N ARG A 139 1.74 -3.95 21.38
CA ARG A 139 2.63 -3.44 22.44
C ARG A 139 1.92 -2.44 23.37
N GLY A 140 0.68 -2.09 23.08
CA GLY A 140 -0.15 -1.18 23.89
C GLY A 140 0.12 0.31 23.65
N VAL A 141 1.09 0.66 22.80
CA VAL A 141 1.46 2.05 22.48
C VAL A 141 0.92 2.53 21.13
N GLU A 142 0.35 1.62 20.34
CA GLU A 142 -0.15 1.90 18.99
C GLU A 142 -1.39 2.81 19.03
N GLN A 143 -1.34 3.88 18.22
CA GLN A 143 -2.35 4.94 18.15
C GLN A 143 -2.92 5.15 16.74
N ALA A 144 -2.21 4.75 15.68
CA ALA A 144 -2.68 4.88 14.30
C ALA A 144 -2.31 3.66 13.45
N LEU A 145 -3.26 3.21 12.62
CA LEU A 145 -3.00 2.25 11.54
C LEU A 145 -2.80 3.02 10.23
N VAL A 146 -1.59 3.00 9.70
CA VAL A 146 -1.25 3.52 8.38
C VAL A 146 -1.27 2.37 7.39
N VAL A 147 -2.06 2.50 6.34
CA VAL A 147 -2.21 1.46 5.32
C VAL A 147 -1.68 1.98 4.01
N LYS A 148 -0.55 1.45 3.56
CA LYS A 148 -0.03 1.67 2.21
C LYS A 148 -0.53 0.54 1.32
N LEU A 149 -1.26 0.91 0.27
CA LEU A 149 -1.89 -0.02 -0.66
C LEU A 149 -0.95 -0.35 -1.81
N ASP A 150 -1.23 -1.44 -2.53
CA ASP A 150 -0.62 -1.66 -3.82
C ASP A 150 -1.07 -0.60 -4.83
N ALA A 151 -0.20 -0.26 -5.80
CA ALA A 151 -0.43 0.84 -6.74
C ALA A 151 -1.77 0.69 -7.51
N TRP A 152 -2.12 -0.54 -7.89
CA TRP A 152 -3.34 -0.83 -8.64
C TRP A 152 -4.62 -0.78 -7.78
N ASN A 153 -4.52 -0.82 -6.44
CA ASN A 153 -5.69 -0.70 -5.57
C ASN A 153 -6.33 0.71 -5.65
N VAL A 154 -5.70 1.66 -6.32
CA VAL A 154 -6.30 2.97 -6.61
C VAL A 154 -7.65 2.83 -7.34
N HIS A 155 -7.80 1.81 -8.19
CA HIS A 155 -9.06 1.54 -8.90
C HIS A 155 -10.19 1.02 -8.00
N GLN A 156 -9.86 0.56 -6.79
CA GLN A 156 -10.83 0.12 -5.79
C GLN A 156 -10.85 1.02 -4.55
N ALA A 157 -10.21 2.19 -4.60
CA ALA A 157 -10.10 3.10 -3.46
C ALA A 157 -11.47 3.51 -2.89
N SER A 158 -12.50 3.67 -3.74
CA SER A 158 -13.87 3.96 -3.29
C SER A 158 -14.46 2.91 -2.33
N ARG A 159 -13.95 1.66 -2.35
CA ARG A 159 -14.34 0.61 -1.40
C ARG A 159 -13.87 0.97 0.01
N LEU A 160 -12.64 1.45 0.18
CA LEU A 160 -12.10 1.87 1.49
C LEU A 160 -12.70 3.19 1.96
N HIS A 161 -12.79 4.18 1.08
CA HIS A 161 -13.27 5.50 1.44
C HIS A 161 -14.75 5.54 1.84
N ARG A 162 -15.58 4.63 1.30
CA ARG A 162 -16.96 4.45 1.79
C ARG A 162 -17.03 3.82 3.18
N LEU A 163 -16.06 2.97 3.52
CA LEU A 163 -16.00 2.34 4.85
C LEU A 163 -15.41 3.28 5.90
N TYR A 164 -14.47 4.13 5.51
CA TYR A 164 -13.73 5.03 6.37
C TYR A 164 -13.67 6.46 5.79
N PRO A 165 -14.82 7.16 5.71
CA PRO A 165 -14.90 8.47 5.05
C PRO A 165 -14.11 9.58 5.76
N ALA A 166 -13.81 9.40 7.06
CA ALA A 166 -13.01 10.34 7.84
C ALA A 166 -11.51 10.07 7.80
N THR A 167 -11.08 8.93 7.23
CA THR A 167 -9.66 8.59 7.14
C THR A 167 -9.01 9.40 6.02
N PRO A 168 -7.97 10.20 6.32
CA PRO A 168 -7.25 10.94 5.30
C PRO A 168 -6.50 10.00 4.35
N SER A 169 -6.29 10.46 3.12
CA SER A 169 -5.56 9.72 2.10
C SER A 169 -4.51 10.58 1.41
N LEU A 170 -3.41 9.94 1.02
CA LEU A 170 -2.38 10.51 0.16
C LEU A 170 -2.36 9.76 -1.17
N PHE A 171 -2.11 10.46 -2.26
CA PHE A 171 -1.67 9.87 -3.52
C PHE A 171 -0.24 10.29 -3.82
N VAL A 172 0.71 9.37 -3.62
CA VAL A 172 2.14 9.63 -3.86
C VAL A 172 2.48 9.30 -5.31
N TYR A 173 3.07 10.23 -6.04
CA TYR A 173 3.40 10.06 -7.46
C TYR A 173 4.75 10.69 -7.82
N ARG A 174 5.21 10.45 -9.04
CA ARG A 174 6.50 10.90 -9.58
C ARG A 174 6.34 11.08 -11.08
N ASP A 175 7.31 11.73 -11.72
CA ASP A 175 7.33 11.81 -13.19
C ASP A 175 7.15 10.40 -13.82
N PRO A 176 6.16 10.22 -14.71
CA PRO A 176 5.83 8.92 -15.29
C PRO A 176 6.97 8.29 -16.10
N LEU A 177 7.89 9.09 -16.65
CA LEU A 177 9.07 8.59 -17.35
C LEU A 177 10.03 7.89 -16.39
N GLU A 178 10.20 8.43 -15.19
CA GLU A 178 11.04 7.82 -14.15
C GLU A 178 10.44 6.52 -13.61
N ILE A 179 9.11 6.44 -13.56
CA ILE A 179 8.36 5.23 -13.21
C ILE A 179 8.52 4.18 -14.33
N LEU A 180 8.33 4.57 -15.59
CA LEU A 180 8.47 3.69 -16.76
C LEU A 180 9.87 3.09 -16.85
N VAL A 181 10.92 3.92 -16.81
CA VAL A 181 12.32 3.45 -16.83
C VAL A 181 12.60 2.49 -15.68
N SER A 182 12.04 2.75 -14.49
CA SER A 182 12.18 1.83 -13.36
C SER A 182 11.53 0.46 -13.63
N HIS A 183 10.40 0.42 -14.35
CA HIS A 183 9.74 -0.83 -14.72
C HIS A 183 10.41 -1.54 -15.90
N LEU A 184 11.01 -0.82 -16.84
CA LEU A 184 11.81 -1.41 -17.92
C LEU A 184 13.05 -2.14 -17.37
N ARG A 185 13.69 -1.59 -16.33
CA ARG A 185 14.81 -2.28 -15.65
C ARG A 185 14.37 -3.49 -14.84
N GLN A 186 13.26 -3.35 -14.12
CA GLN A 186 12.71 -4.40 -13.26
C GLN A 186 11.18 -4.34 -13.25
N PRO A 187 10.51 -5.15 -14.08
CA PRO A 187 9.06 -5.18 -14.16
C PRO A 187 8.44 -5.45 -12.79
N GLY A 188 7.41 -4.66 -12.44
CA GLY A 188 6.61 -4.93 -11.24
C GLY A 188 5.55 -5.97 -11.54
N MET A 189 4.99 -6.60 -10.51
CA MET A 189 3.96 -7.64 -10.69
C MET A 189 2.79 -7.19 -11.56
N HIS A 190 2.30 -5.97 -11.38
CA HIS A 190 1.21 -5.37 -12.16
C HIS A 190 1.56 -5.02 -13.61
N MET A 191 2.82 -5.14 -14.01
CA MET A 191 3.27 -4.97 -15.39
C MET A 191 3.34 -6.30 -16.15
N VAL A 192 3.17 -7.44 -15.46
CA VAL A 192 3.22 -8.78 -16.05
C VAL A 192 1.78 -9.27 -16.28
N PRO A 193 1.35 -9.49 -17.54
CA PRO A 193 0.03 -10.02 -17.84
C PRO A 193 -0.25 -11.34 -17.11
N GLY A 194 -1.46 -11.48 -16.57
CA GLY A 194 -1.93 -12.68 -15.87
C GLY A 194 -1.53 -12.79 -14.38
N LEU A 195 -0.58 -11.99 -13.89
CA LEU A 195 -0.07 -12.14 -12.51
C LEU A 195 -0.98 -11.52 -11.43
N LEU A 196 -1.85 -10.57 -11.80
CA LEU A 196 -2.87 -9.99 -10.91
C LEU A 196 -4.19 -10.78 -10.90
N GLY A 197 -4.23 -11.97 -11.51
CA GLY A 197 -5.42 -12.81 -11.58
C GLY A 197 -6.50 -12.31 -12.56
N ALA A 198 -7.67 -12.96 -12.51
CA ALA A 198 -8.77 -12.76 -13.47
C ALA A 198 -9.46 -11.40 -13.36
N SER A 199 -9.19 -10.61 -12.31
CA SER A 199 -9.82 -9.30 -12.08
C SER A 199 -9.35 -8.20 -13.05
N THR A 200 -8.28 -8.46 -13.82
CA THR A 200 -7.81 -7.56 -14.89
C THR A 200 -7.51 -8.34 -16.17
N PRO A 201 -8.52 -8.93 -16.84
CA PRO A 201 -8.30 -9.59 -18.13
C PRO A 201 -7.83 -8.54 -19.14
N GLU A 202 -6.76 -8.83 -19.88
CA GLU A 202 -6.36 -7.97 -20.99
C GLU A 202 -7.25 -8.26 -22.20
N PRO A 203 -7.98 -7.27 -22.74
CA PRO A 203 -8.80 -7.49 -23.92
C PRO A 203 -7.95 -7.87 -25.14
N PRO A 204 -8.51 -8.62 -26.11
CA PRO A 204 -7.84 -8.88 -27.38
C PRO A 204 -7.44 -7.58 -28.08
N GLY A 205 -6.21 -7.51 -28.59
CA GLY A 205 -5.66 -6.29 -29.21
C GLY A 205 -5.08 -5.27 -28.21
N SER A 206 -4.91 -5.67 -26.94
CA SER A 206 -4.17 -4.87 -25.95
C SER A 206 -2.76 -4.55 -26.45
N LEU A 207 -2.28 -3.36 -26.10
CA LEU A 207 -0.90 -2.95 -26.34
C LEU A 207 0.07 -3.94 -25.69
N ALA A 208 1.28 -4.02 -26.24
CA ALA A 208 2.34 -4.88 -25.72
C ALA A 208 3.55 -4.04 -25.29
N GLY A 209 4.41 -4.64 -24.46
CA GLY A 209 5.70 -4.07 -24.09
C GLY A 209 5.58 -2.69 -23.44
N MET A 210 6.42 -1.76 -23.89
CA MET A 210 6.58 -0.43 -23.29
C MET A 210 5.31 0.41 -23.34
N ASP A 211 4.58 0.40 -24.45
CA ASP A 211 3.32 1.15 -24.59
C ASP A 211 2.28 0.69 -23.57
N ARG A 212 2.19 -0.63 -23.32
CA ARG A 212 1.29 -1.16 -22.29
C ARG A 212 1.72 -0.75 -20.89
N MET A 213 3.02 -0.74 -20.60
CA MET A 213 3.54 -0.25 -19.32
C MET A 213 3.22 1.22 -19.12
N ALA A 214 3.44 2.06 -20.13
CA ALA A 214 3.12 3.49 -20.09
C ALA A 214 1.61 3.72 -19.91
N GLN A 215 0.77 2.95 -20.62
CA GLN A 215 -0.68 2.96 -20.46
C GLN A 215 -1.11 2.61 -19.03
N ARG A 216 -0.59 1.52 -18.45
CA ARG A 216 -0.89 1.14 -17.06
C ARG A 216 -0.46 2.23 -16.06
N ILE A 217 0.69 2.86 -16.27
CA ILE A 217 1.12 4.01 -15.44
C ILE A 217 0.10 5.16 -15.56
N GLY A 218 -0.33 5.48 -16.79
CA GLY A 218 -1.37 6.47 -17.05
C GLY A 218 -2.71 6.16 -16.37
N GLU A 219 -3.17 4.91 -16.46
CA GLU A 219 -4.38 4.43 -15.79
C GLU A 219 -4.31 4.61 -14.26
N ILE A 220 -3.16 4.28 -13.65
CA ILE A 220 -2.96 4.47 -12.20
C ILE A 220 -2.93 5.96 -11.84
N LEU A 221 -2.25 6.80 -12.62
CA LEU A 221 -2.22 8.25 -12.40
C LEU A 221 -3.61 8.86 -12.53
N GLN A 222 -4.38 8.44 -13.53
CA GLN A 222 -5.76 8.86 -13.71
C GLN A 222 -6.65 8.42 -12.53
N GLY A 223 -6.47 7.20 -12.04
CA GLY A 223 -7.12 6.73 -10.82
C GLY A 223 -6.76 7.59 -9.59
N GLY A 224 -5.49 7.98 -9.47
CA GLY A 224 -5.03 8.88 -8.42
C GLY A 224 -5.62 10.29 -8.53
N LEU A 225 -5.76 10.81 -9.75
CA LEU A 225 -6.42 12.09 -10.00
C LEU A 225 -7.90 12.05 -9.60
N SER A 226 -8.62 10.99 -9.99
CA SER A 226 -10.01 10.76 -9.55
C SER A 226 -10.10 10.65 -8.03
N LEU A 227 -9.17 9.94 -7.40
CA LEU A 227 -9.10 9.83 -5.94
C LEU A 227 -8.95 11.21 -5.27
N CYS A 228 -8.07 12.08 -5.78
CA CYS A 228 -7.88 13.43 -5.24
C CYS A 228 -9.13 14.29 -5.41
N ARG A 229 -9.80 14.22 -6.58
CA ARG A 229 -10.98 15.03 -6.90
C ARG A 229 -12.24 14.57 -6.16
N GLU A 230 -12.46 13.27 -6.07
CA GLU A 230 -13.72 12.70 -5.56
C GLU A 230 -13.68 12.46 -4.05
N TRP A 231 -12.50 12.14 -3.50
CA TRP A 231 -12.34 11.70 -2.11
C TRP A 231 -11.38 12.57 -1.31
N GLY A 232 -10.87 13.66 -1.89
CA GLY A 232 -10.03 14.63 -1.19
C GLY A 232 -8.65 14.08 -0.78
N ALA A 233 -8.14 13.05 -1.45
CA ALA A 233 -6.77 12.61 -1.21
C ALA A 233 -5.78 13.72 -1.58
N LEU A 234 -4.72 13.89 -0.79
CA LEU A 234 -3.71 14.91 -1.06
C LEU A 234 -2.69 14.37 -2.09
N PRO A 235 -2.47 15.06 -3.21
CA PRO A 235 -1.39 14.73 -4.13
C PRO A 235 -0.04 15.05 -3.48
N VAL A 236 0.90 14.10 -3.55
CA VAL A 236 2.28 14.27 -3.04
C VAL A 236 3.26 13.85 -4.13
N ASN A 237 4.01 14.81 -4.67
CA ASN A 237 5.05 14.50 -5.65
C ASN A 237 6.31 14.02 -4.93
N TYR A 238 6.98 13.03 -5.49
CA TYR A 238 8.26 12.50 -5.02
C TYR A 238 9.31 13.59 -4.80
N SER A 239 9.30 14.67 -5.59
CA SER A 239 10.23 15.80 -5.44
C SER A 239 10.07 16.54 -4.09
N GLU A 240 8.92 16.40 -3.44
CA GLU A 240 8.67 16.96 -2.11
C GLU A 240 9.17 16.03 -0.99
N LEU A 241 9.45 14.76 -1.30
CA LEU A 241 9.92 13.78 -0.32
C LEU A 241 11.46 13.82 -0.20
N PRO A 242 12.00 13.65 1.02
CA PRO A 242 11.29 13.38 2.28
C PRO A 242 10.74 14.64 2.97
N GLY A 243 11.11 15.84 2.53
CA GLY A 243 10.85 17.12 3.21
C GLY A 243 9.40 17.35 3.62
N ALA A 244 8.45 17.00 2.76
CA ALA A 244 7.02 17.16 3.01
C ALA A 244 6.55 16.48 4.31
N ALA A 245 7.17 15.36 4.71
CA ALA A 245 6.76 14.58 5.87
C ALA A 245 6.86 15.35 7.20
N TRP A 246 7.85 16.24 7.32
CA TRP A 246 8.05 17.13 8.49
C TRP A 246 7.80 18.60 8.14
N GLN A 247 7.11 18.86 7.02
CA GLN A 247 6.70 20.20 6.59
C GLN A 247 5.18 20.19 6.39
N ARG A 248 4.70 20.28 5.14
CA ARG A 248 3.26 20.43 4.85
C ARG A 248 2.40 19.24 5.30
N LEU A 249 2.96 18.04 5.37
CA LEU A 249 2.23 16.84 5.82
C LEU A 249 2.35 16.62 7.33
N ALA A 250 3.19 17.38 8.04
CA ALA A 250 3.46 17.15 9.46
C ALA A 250 2.18 17.10 10.34
N PRO A 251 1.19 18.01 10.17
CA PRO A 251 -0.05 17.94 10.95
C PRO A 251 -0.85 16.66 10.67
N LEU A 252 -0.91 16.23 9.41
CA LEU A 252 -1.63 15.02 9.00
C LEU A 252 -0.94 13.77 9.56
N LEU A 253 0.39 13.73 9.49
CA LEU A 253 1.22 12.60 9.90
C LEU A 253 1.50 12.58 11.41
N ARG A 254 1.04 13.59 12.15
CA ARG A 254 1.30 13.79 13.59
C ARG A 254 2.79 13.83 13.91
N VAL A 255 3.54 14.50 13.04
CA VAL A 255 4.99 14.72 13.17
C VAL A 255 5.24 16.09 13.76
N ASP A 256 6.12 16.18 14.75
CA ASP A 256 6.57 17.45 15.35
C ASP A 256 8.05 17.75 15.06
N GLU A 257 8.56 18.87 15.58
CA GLU A 257 9.97 19.25 15.41
C GLU A 257 10.94 18.26 16.08
N ALA A 258 10.53 17.61 17.18
CA ALA A 258 11.36 16.66 17.91
C ALA A 258 11.51 15.33 17.15
N ASP A 259 10.55 14.98 16.29
CA ASP A 259 10.63 13.83 15.39
C ASP A 259 11.63 14.01 14.25
N ARG A 260 11.93 15.25 13.86
CA ARG A 260 12.69 15.56 12.64
C ARG A 260 14.07 14.89 12.55
N PRO A 261 14.92 14.86 13.59
CA PRO A 261 16.23 14.19 13.50
C PRO A 261 16.10 12.69 13.17
N ARG A 262 15.13 12.01 13.79
CA ARG A 262 14.84 10.59 13.51
C ARG A 262 14.39 10.39 12.07
N LEU A 263 13.47 11.23 11.59
CA LEU A 263 12.97 11.15 10.21
C LEU A 263 14.08 11.42 9.17
N GLN A 264 14.96 12.38 9.44
CA GLN A 264 16.11 12.66 8.57
C GLN A 264 17.10 11.51 8.53
N ALA A 265 17.35 10.84 9.68
CA ALA A 265 18.21 9.66 9.73
C ALA A 265 17.66 8.51 8.87
N VAL A 266 16.36 8.24 8.97
CA VAL A 266 15.68 7.22 8.14
C VAL A 266 15.76 7.60 6.66
N ALA A 267 15.51 8.87 6.32
CA ALA A 267 15.57 9.34 4.94
C ALA A 267 16.97 9.26 4.30
N GLY A 268 18.03 9.19 5.11
CA GLY A 268 19.40 8.97 4.64
C GLY A 268 19.70 7.55 4.17
N THR A 269 18.76 6.62 4.33
CA THR A 269 18.92 5.20 3.98
C THR A 269 17.98 4.76 2.85
N ASP A 270 18.35 3.70 2.12
CA ASP A 270 17.50 3.14 1.08
C ASP A 270 16.23 2.51 1.70
N ALA A 271 15.07 3.03 1.31
CA ALA A 271 13.79 2.63 1.89
C ALA A 271 13.37 1.17 1.58
N LYS A 272 13.97 0.52 0.57
CA LYS A 272 13.71 -0.89 0.23
C LYS A 272 14.84 -1.82 0.69
N GLN A 273 16.01 -1.27 0.99
CA GLN A 273 17.16 -1.98 1.54
C GLN A 273 17.69 -1.25 2.78
N PRO A 274 16.98 -1.33 3.92
CA PRO A 274 17.43 -0.69 5.16
C PRO A 274 18.87 -1.08 5.49
N GLY A 275 19.70 -0.08 5.78
CA GLY A 275 21.14 -0.25 6.02
C GLY A 275 22.05 0.14 4.84
N MET A 276 21.51 0.31 3.63
CA MET A 276 22.23 0.93 2.51
C MET A 276 22.00 2.44 2.49
N PRO A 277 22.98 3.26 2.08
CA PRO A 277 22.79 4.70 1.93
C PRO A 277 21.81 5.00 0.79
N PHE A 278 20.97 6.03 0.97
CA PHE A 278 20.08 6.51 -0.09
C PHE A 278 20.88 7.10 -1.25
N SER A 279 20.45 6.82 -2.48
CA SER A 279 21.01 7.41 -3.70
C SER A 279 19.88 7.96 -4.58
N PRO A 280 19.85 9.29 -4.84
CA PRO A 280 18.92 9.87 -5.81
C PRO A 280 19.12 9.26 -7.20
N ASP A 281 18.03 8.85 -7.85
CA ASP A 281 18.09 8.15 -9.14
C ASP A 281 17.34 8.83 -10.30
N GLY A 282 16.72 9.99 -10.05
CA GLY A 282 15.84 10.66 -11.01
C GLY A 282 16.55 11.15 -12.27
N GLU A 283 17.64 11.89 -12.12
CA GLU A 283 18.43 12.39 -13.25
C GLU A 283 18.94 11.23 -14.13
N ARG A 284 19.51 10.20 -13.51
CA ARG A 284 19.97 8.99 -14.20
C ARG A 284 18.84 8.31 -14.99
N LYS A 285 17.66 8.15 -14.38
CA LYS A 285 16.49 7.56 -15.05
C LYS A 285 16.03 8.39 -16.24
N ARG A 286 15.97 9.73 -16.11
CA ARG A 286 15.60 10.62 -17.20
C ARG A 286 16.65 10.61 -18.33
N ALA A 287 17.93 10.46 -18.02
CA ALA A 287 19.00 10.38 -19.02
C ALA A 287 18.99 9.06 -19.81
N GLU A 288 18.56 7.96 -19.21
CA GLU A 288 18.45 6.65 -19.86
C GLU A 288 17.24 6.52 -20.80
N ALA A 289 16.24 7.37 -20.66
CA ALA A 289 15.04 7.31 -21.48
C ALA A 289 15.32 7.73 -22.93
N ASP A 290 15.13 6.78 -23.86
CA ASP A 290 15.13 7.03 -25.30
C ASP A 290 13.86 7.74 -25.77
N GLU A 291 13.83 8.11 -27.05
CA GLU A 291 12.71 8.84 -27.65
C GLU A 291 11.41 8.02 -27.65
N THR A 292 11.51 6.68 -27.75
CA THR A 292 10.35 5.80 -27.72
C THR A 292 9.69 5.80 -26.33
N ALA A 293 10.47 5.75 -25.26
CA ALA A 293 9.97 5.85 -23.89
C ALA A 293 9.32 7.21 -23.62
N ARG A 294 9.91 8.29 -24.13
CA ARG A 294 9.33 9.64 -24.03
C ARG A 294 8.00 9.73 -24.76
N ALA A 295 7.93 9.26 -26.00
CA ALA A 295 6.71 9.25 -26.80
C ALA A 295 5.58 8.41 -26.16
N ALA A 296 5.92 7.25 -25.59
CA ALA A 296 4.95 6.40 -24.90
C ALA A 296 4.38 7.10 -23.66
N VAL A 297 5.22 7.74 -22.84
CA VAL A 297 4.77 8.50 -21.68
C VAL A 297 3.92 9.69 -22.08
N GLU A 298 4.35 10.42 -23.10
CA GLU A 298 3.63 11.58 -23.61
C GLU A 298 2.22 11.21 -24.04
N ARG A 299 2.09 10.09 -24.75
CA ARG A 299 0.82 9.59 -25.23
C ARG A 299 -0.12 9.10 -24.13
N TRP A 300 0.42 8.45 -23.10
CA TRP A 300 -0.39 7.64 -22.19
C TRP A 300 -0.49 8.15 -20.75
N ALA A 301 0.49 8.91 -20.27
CA ALA A 301 0.62 9.21 -18.85
C ALA A 301 0.87 10.70 -18.52
N ARG A 302 1.21 11.53 -19.52
CA ARG A 302 1.54 12.95 -19.31
C ARG A 302 0.37 13.77 -18.77
N GLU A 303 -0.77 13.70 -19.45
CA GLU A 303 -1.96 14.51 -19.10
C GLU A 303 -2.43 14.30 -17.63
N PRO A 304 -2.65 13.07 -17.13
CA PRO A 304 -3.05 12.90 -15.73
C PRO A 304 -1.95 13.33 -14.74
N TYR A 305 -0.67 13.20 -15.11
CA TYR A 305 0.45 13.69 -14.29
C TYR A 305 0.46 15.22 -14.18
N GLU A 306 0.35 15.94 -15.29
CA GLU A 306 0.33 17.41 -15.29
C GLU A 306 -0.89 17.96 -14.55
N THR A 307 -2.02 17.26 -14.67
CA THR A 307 -3.24 17.63 -13.94
C THR A 307 -3.10 17.43 -12.43
N LEU A 308 -2.40 16.37 -12.00
CA LEU A 308 -2.04 16.18 -10.58
C LEU A 308 -1.09 17.28 -10.09
N GLU A 309 -0.09 17.67 -10.90
CA GLU A 309 0.80 18.78 -10.57
C GLU A 309 0.05 20.11 -10.43
N ALA A 310 -0.87 20.40 -11.35
CA ALA A 310 -1.72 21.58 -11.26
C ALA A 310 -2.59 21.56 -9.99
N LEU A 311 -3.18 20.41 -9.65
CA LEU A 311 -3.97 20.25 -8.42
C LEU A 311 -3.11 20.42 -7.16
N ARG A 312 -1.87 19.95 -7.17
CA ARG A 312 -0.93 20.04 -6.05
C ARG A 312 -0.46 21.48 -5.79
N LEU A 313 -0.31 22.27 -6.85
CA LEU A 313 0.20 23.64 -6.80
C LEU A 313 -0.88 24.72 -6.62
N ALA A 314 -2.16 24.33 -6.73
CA ALA A 314 -3.32 25.18 -6.47
C ALA A 314 -3.52 25.41 -4.96
#